data_AF-A0A2W7IW51-F1
#
_entry.id   AF-A0A2W7IW51-F1
#
_cell.length_a   1.000
_cell.length_b   1.000
_cell.length_c   1.000
_cell.angle_alpha   90.00
_cell.angle_beta   90.00
_cell.angle_gamma   90.00
#
_symmetry.space_group_name_H-M   'P 1'
#
loop_
_entity.id
_entity.type
_entity.pdbx_description
1 polymer ?
#
loop_
_entity_poly.entity_id
_entity_poly.type
_entity_poly.pdbx_seq_one_letter_code
_entity_poly.pdbx_strand_id
1 'polypeptide(L)' 'MAVPKKKVSPSRRGMRQSHQAISPEAHVECSNCGETKRPHHICSHCGHYDGREVVAAGKALKASVRL' A
#
# COMPACT_ATOMS: atom_id res chain seq x y z
N MET A 1 26.38 25.81 -12.25
CA MET A 1 25.25 24.86 -12.33
C MET A 1 24.47 25.12 -13.61
N ALA A 2 24.00 24.08 -14.30
CA ALA A 2 23.19 24.27 -15.51
C ALA A 2 21.78 24.75 -15.12
N VAL A 3 21.40 25.93 -15.63
CA VAL A 3 20.08 26.55 -15.40
C VAL A 3 19.24 26.42 -16.67
N PRO A 4 17.94 26.08 -16.58
CA PRO A 4 17.08 26.05 -17.74
C PRO A 4 16.96 27.43 -18.39
N LYS A 5 17.19 27.48 -19.71
CA LYS A 5 17.12 28.73 -20.48
C LYS A 5 15.72 29.35 -20.53
N LYS A 6 14.66 28.54 -20.44
CA LYS A 6 13.25 28.95 -20.51
C LYS A 6 12.39 28.08 -19.60
N LYS A 7 11.21 28.61 -19.22
CA LYS A 7 10.18 27.86 -18.50
C LYS A 7 9.66 26.68 -19.32
N VAL A 8 9.49 25.53 -18.69
CA VAL A 8 8.82 24.36 -19.29
C VAL A 8 7.34 24.64 -19.44
N SER A 9 6.77 24.42 -20.62
CA SER A 9 5.34 24.66 -20.86
C SER A 9 4.46 23.69 -20.05
N PRO A 10 3.23 24.10 -19.65
CA PRO A 10 2.32 23.23 -18.89
C PRO A 10 2.06 21.89 -19.58
N SER A 11 1.88 21.89 -20.90
CA SER A 11 1.72 20.68 -21.72
C SER A 11 2.92 19.73 -21.62
N ARG A 12 4.16 20.23 -21.78
CA ARG A 12 5.38 19.41 -21.63
C ARG A 12 5.58 18.89 -20.21
N ARG A 13 5.18 19.66 -19.20
CA ARG A 13 5.18 19.18 -17.81
C ARG A 13 4.16 18.05 -17.63
N GLY A 14 2.93 18.22 -18.12
CA GLY A 14 1.86 17.22 -18.03
C GLY A 14 2.21 15.91 -18.73
N MET A 15 2.72 15.97 -19.97
CA MET A 15 3.19 14.77 -20.71
C MET A 15 4.35 14.05 -20.01
N ARG A 16 5.19 14.78 -19.26
CA ARG A 16 6.23 14.12 -18.46
C ARG A 16 5.65 13.43 -17.21
N GLN A 17 4.58 13.98 -16.64
CA GLN A 17 3.93 13.45 -15.44
C GLN A 17 2.88 12.38 -15.73
N SER A 18 2.45 12.18 -16.99
CA SER A 18 1.40 11.22 -17.35
C SER A 18 1.72 9.78 -16.98
N HIS A 19 3.00 9.43 -16.89
CA HIS A 19 3.44 8.09 -16.51
C HIS A 19 3.63 7.91 -15.00
N GLN A 20 3.49 8.97 -14.21
CA GLN A 20 3.71 8.97 -12.75
C GLN A 20 2.42 8.71 -11.97
N ALA A 21 1.62 7.75 -12.42
CA ALA A 21 0.41 7.34 -11.71
C ALA A 21 0.73 6.32 -10.62
N ILE A 22 0.02 6.41 -9.49
CA ILE A 22 0.13 5.44 -8.39
C ILE A 22 -0.93 4.36 -8.62
N SER A 23 -0.51 3.09 -8.58
CA SER A 23 -1.40 1.95 -8.69
C SER A 23 -2.09 1.64 -7.35
N PRO A 24 -3.37 1.26 -7.34
CA PRO A 24 -4.03 0.80 -6.13
C PRO A 24 -3.43 -0.52 -5.65
N GLU A 25 -3.42 -0.72 -4.34
CA GLU A 25 -2.99 -1.98 -3.73
C GLU A 25 -4.13 -3.02 -3.75
N ALA A 26 -3.75 -4.29 -3.85
CA ALA A 26 -4.71 -5.39 -3.78
C ALA A 26 -5.13 -5.67 -2.33
N HIS A 27 -6.43 -5.87 -2.15
CA HIS A 27 -7.06 -6.15 -0.87
C HIS A 27 -8.03 -7.34 -1.01
N VAL A 28 -8.01 -8.26 -0.04
CA VAL A 28 -8.80 -9.50 -0.02
C VAL A 28 -9.41 -9.67 1.37
N GLU A 29 -10.62 -10.21 1.43
CA GLU A 29 -11.29 -10.51 2.70
C GLU A 29 -10.59 -11.63 3.46
N CYS A 30 -10.50 -11.49 4.78
CA CYS A 30 -9.96 -12.52 5.65
C CYS A 30 -11.02 -13.58 5.95
N SER A 31 -10.76 -14.84 5.59
CA SER A 31 -11.69 -15.97 5.80
C SER A 31 -12.08 -16.24 7.27
N ASN A 32 -11.35 -15.69 8.25
CA ASN A 32 -11.61 -15.92 9.67
C ASN A 32 -12.40 -14.78 10.35
N CYS A 33 -12.17 -13.52 9.94
CA CYS A 33 -12.79 -12.35 10.59
C CYS A 33 -13.58 -11.44 9.65
N GLY A 34 -13.60 -11.72 8.34
CA GLY A 34 -14.28 -10.89 7.33
C GLY A 34 -13.61 -9.54 7.04
N GLU A 35 -12.56 -9.16 7.79
CA GLU A 35 -11.87 -7.88 7.61
C GLU A 35 -10.99 -7.89 6.35
N THR A 36 -10.82 -6.70 5.76
CA THR A 36 -9.96 -6.52 4.58
C THR A 36 -8.49 -6.65 4.94
N LYS A 37 -7.75 -7.54 4.27
CA LYS A 37 -6.31 -7.74 4.43
C LYS A 37 -5.57 -7.65 3.10
N ARG A 38 -4.25 -7.43 3.15
CA ARG A 38 -3.40 -7.59 1.96
C ARG A 38 -3.22 -9.10 1.64
N PRO A 39 -3.18 -9.49 0.35
CA PRO A 39 -2.82 -10.84 -0.05
C PRO A 39 -1.47 -11.27 0.54
N HIS A 40 -1.35 -12.54 0.94
CA HIS A 40 -0.14 -13.12 1.53
C HIS A 40 0.38 -12.48 2.84
N HIS A 41 -0.38 -11.59 3.46
CA HIS A 41 -0.07 -11.06 4.79
C HIS A 41 -0.94 -11.69 5.88
N ILE A 42 -0.40 -11.72 7.10
CA ILE A 42 -1.15 -12.05 8.32
C ILE A 42 -2.23 -10.98 8.51
N CYS A 43 -3.44 -11.38 8.87
CA CYS A 43 -4.49 -10.41 9.18
C CYS A 43 -4.11 -9.61 10.43
N SER A 44 -4.01 -8.28 10.29
CA SER A 44 -3.67 -7.38 11.41
C SER A 44 -4.73 -7.36 12.52
N HIS A 45 -5.95 -7.80 12.23
CA HIS A 45 -7.05 -7.84 13.19
C HIS A 45 -7.08 -9.15 13.99
N CYS A 46 -6.99 -10.29 13.31
CA CYS A 46 -7.15 -11.60 13.96
C CYS A 46 -5.85 -12.40 14.13
N GLY A 47 -4.70 -11.93 13.62
CA GLY A 47 -3.41 -12.62 13.81
C GLY A 47 -3.29 -13.99 13.11
N HIS A 48 -4.29 -14.34 12.29
CA HIS A 48 -4.34 -15.61 11.56
C HIS A 48 -3.81 -15.49 10.13
N TYR A 49 -3.13 -16.53 9.69
CA TYR A 49 -2.73 -16.76 8.31
C TYR A 49 -2.99 -18.22 7.96
N ASP A 50 -3.68 -18.46 6.84
CA ASP A 50 -3.97 -19.81 6.32
C ASP A 50 -4.62 -20.73 7.37
N GLY A 51 -5.62 -20.22 8.09
CA GLY A 51 -6.36 -20.96 9.12
C GLY A 51 -5.59 -21.25 10.41
N ARG A 52 -4.32 -20.83 10.51
CA ARG A 52 -3.48 -21.02 11.71
C ARG A 52 -3.31 -19.71 12.46
N GLU A 53 -3.32 -19.78 13.78
CA GLU A 53 -2.94 -18.65 14.65
C GLU A 53 -1.41 -18.51 14.61
N VAL A 54 -0.92 -17.40 14.05
CA VAL A 54 0.53 -17.16 13.91
C VAL A 54 1.05 -16.25 15.03
N VAL A 55 0.17 -15.42 15.60
CA VAL A 55 0.52 -14.47 16.66
C VAL A 55 -0.52 -14.59 17.77
N ALA A 56 -0.07 -14.96 18.98
CA ALA A 56 -0.92 -14.99 20.16
C ALA A 56 -1.52 -13.60 20.40
N ALA A 57 -2.86 -13.52 20.47
CA ALA A 57 -3.61 -12.30 20.69
C ALA A 57 -3.06 -11.51 21.90
N GLY A 58 -2.33 -10.42 21.66
CA GLY A 58 -1.75 -9.62 22.75
C GLY A 58 -0.73 -8.55 22.39
N LYS A 59 -0.16 -8.55 21.17
CA LYS A 59 0.67 -7.43 20.71
C LYS A 59 0.07 -6.76 19.49
N ALA A 60 -0.27 -5.48 19.65
CA ALA A 60 -0.67 -4.61 18.57
C ALA A 60 0.40 -4.62 17.47
N LEU A 61 0.15 -5.32 16.36
CA LEU A 61 0.92 -5.20 15.12
C LEU A 61 0.61 -3.88 14.39
N LYS A 62 0.33 -2.81 15.15
CA LYS A 62 0.20 -1.44 14.66
C LYS A 62 1.60 -0.89 14.35
N ALA A 63 2.31 -1.48 13.39
CA ALA A 63 3.61 -0.97 12.96
C ALA A 63 4.02 -1.30 11.52
N SER A 64 3.17 -1.91 10.68
CA SER A 64 3.53 -2.14 9.26
C SER A 64 2.65 -1.43 8.24
N VAL A 65 1.63 -0.68 8.68
CA VAL A 65 0.83 0.18 7.80
C VAL A 65 1.24 1.62 8.04
N ARG A 66 2.38 2.03 7.48
CA ARG A 66 2.60 3.45 7.17
C ARG A 66 1.93 3.69 5.82
N LEU A 67 0.90 4.54 5.86
CA LEU A 67 0.27 5.19 4.72
C LEU A 67 1.32 5.81 3.79
#